data_AF-A0A8S9FEJ8-F1
#
_entry.id   AF-A0A8S9FEJ8-F1
#
_cell.length_a   1.000
_cell.length_b   1.000
_cell.length_c   1.000
_cell.angle_alpha   90.00
_cell.angle_beta   90.00
_cell.angle_gamma   90.00
#
_symmetry.space_group_name_H-M   'P 1'
#
loop_
_entity.id
_entity.type
_entity.pdbx_description
1 polymer ?
#
loop_
_entity_poly.entity_id
_entity_poly.type
_entity_poly.pdbx_seq_one_letter_code
_entity_poly.pdbx_strand_id
1 'polypeptide(L)'
;MTSRRSNSRVSDRVRTRTGSANAERIRSGDVSDALTEVLREETQLPRPSTQGAKDPGGEKSVARVKSSSPTGSVGHDRPPKKAKTNGSDRRLGVSGEAAVAKPFHWQFSHSKDCPITEDPDSVAHLVRHFKPAGCPLPSLRNMTEREAYVKMAVAHAKAMEANNEFAATLEKRMHEIPSYDKLYEIKKVVRELKLCLKIVQDQERANAAQLAAAEKLGNQAASFEARLRVVSNERKSALKRVSFLEAKVEFSANKFSDDLRRATHEAKKTMADIYLDVLVSLKEKWEKKKAATDCEARLREVVANIDLFKEIMSNNLLASDELLRLRSKEIELGSEVDVMATSDFSVGKLDLPQILEDLPEDFFEKVPSAADDVAKCSGDRFEDGEFSNEE
;
A
#
# COMPACT_ATOMS: atom_id res chain seq x y z
N MET A 1 -7.99 -58.61 -31.57
CA MET A 1 -8.38 -58.05 -32.89
C MET A 1 -8.40 -56.53 -32.79
N THR A 2 -8.80 -55.83 -33.85
CA THR A 2 -9.01 -54.36 -33.98
C THR A 2 -9.72 -53.73 -32.75
N SER A 3 -9.53 -52.43 -32.45
CA SER A 3 -9.58 -51.30 -33.41
C SER A 3 -8.68 -50.10 -33.09
N ARG A 4 -8.58 -49.17 -34.05
CA ARG A 4 -7.81 -47.91 -34.02
C ARG A 4 -8.69 -46.72 -33.62
N ARG A 5 -8.08 -45.67 -33.06
CA ARG A 5 -8.31 -44.31 -33.59
C ARG A 5 -7.05 -43.45 -33.49
N SER A 6 -6.98 -42.45 -34.38
CA SER A 6 -5.77 -41.69 -34.67
C SER A 6 -6.01 -40.20 -34.48
N ASN A 7 -5.01 -39.44 -34.03
CA ASN A 7 -4.29 -38.50 -34.91
C ASN A 7 -3.22 -37.70 -34.15
N SER A 8 -2.24 -37.21 -34.91
CA SER A 8 -1.20 -36.29 -34.45
C SER A 8 -1.64 -34.82 -34.57
N ARG A 9 -1.00 -33.92 -33.82
CA ARG A 9 -0.90 -32.52 -34.20
C ARG A 9 0.44 -31.91 -33.80
N VAL A 10 0.94 -31.14 -34.76
CA VAL A 10 2.17 -30.32 -34.78
C VAL A 10 2.46 -29.62 -33.44
N SER A 11 3.75 -29.53 -33.09
CA SER A 11 4.28 -28.53 -32.15
C SER A 11 5.43 -27.81 -32.84
N ASP A 12 5.20 -26.56 -33.24
CA ASP A 12 6.18 -25.77 -33.99
C ASP A 12 7.29 -25.20 -33.12
N ARG A 13 8.47 -25.04 -33.73
CA ARG A 13 9.63 -24.39 -33.12
C ARG A 13 9.45 -22.88 -33.10
N VAL A 14 9.50 -22.26 -31.92
CA VAL A 14 9.96 -20.87 -31.79
C VAL A 14 11.20 -20.85 -30.92
N ARG A 15 12.36 -20.61 -31.53
CA ARG A 15 13.67 -20.51 -30.88
C ARG A 15 14.06 -19.04 -30.80
N THR A 16 13.66 -18.34 -29.73
CA THR A 16 14.00 -16.93 -29.52
C THR A 16 15.51 -16.76 -29.29
N ARG A 17 16.22 -16.37 -30.36
CA ARG A 17 17.64 -16.05 -30.36
C ARG A 17 17.82 -14.54 -30.20
N THR A 18 17.75 -14.05 -28.96
CA THR A 18 18.04 -12.64 -28.65
C THR A 18 19.52 -12.34 -28.90
N GLY A 19 19.80 -11.61 -29.97
CA GLY A 19 21.13 -11.06 -30.23
C GLY A 19 21.36 -9.81 -29.40
N SER A 20 22.53 -9.71 -28.77
CA SER A 20 22.99 -8.49 -28.09
C SER A 20 23.37 -7.43 -29.13
N ALA A 21 22.44 -6.55 -29.48
CA ALA A 21 22.76 -5.30 -30.16
C ALA A 21 23.33 -4.31 -29.14
N ASN A 22 24.43 -3.64 -29.47
CA ASN A 22 25.04 -2.65 -28.59
C ASN A 22 24.13 -1.43 -28.45
N ALA A 23 23.77 -1.08 -27.21
CA ALA A 23 23.10 0.17 -26.88
C ALA A 23 24.00 0.93 -25.90
N GLU A 24 24.70 1.96 -26.38
CA GLU A 24 25.52 2.82 -25.54
C GLU A 24 24.61 3.62 -24.60
N ARG A 25 24.57 3.21 -23.34
CA ARG A 25 23.83 3.89 -22.28
C ARG A 25 24.60 5.14 -21.85
N ILE A 26 24.44 6.22 -22.61
CA ILE A 26 24.86 7.58 -22.22
C ILE A 26 24.30 7.86 -20.81
N ARG A 27 25.14 8.33 -19.88
CA ARG A 27 24.72 8.54 -18.50
C ARG A 27 24.17 9.95 -18.34
N SER A 28 23.07 10.07 -17.60
CA SER A 28 22.40 11.37 -17.37
C SER A 28 23.24 12.38 -16.56
N GLY A 29 24.36 11.95 -15.97
CA GLY A 29 25.34 12.85 -15.35
C GLY A 29 26.13 13.65 -16.38
N ASP A 30 26.55 13.00 -17.48
CA ASP A 30 27.48 13.55 -18.48
C ASP A 30 26.96 14.87 -19.13
N VAL A 31 25.63 15.06 -19.17
CA VAL A 31 24.96 16.28 -19.67
C VAL A 31 24.84 17.39 -18.60
N SER A 32 24.77 17.01 -17.32
CA SER A 32 24.59 17.93 -16.19
C SER A 32 25.87 18.68 -15.86
N ASP A 33 27.01 17.99 -15.92
CA ASP A 33 28.32 18.59 -15.67
C ASP A 33 28.68 19.59 -16.80
N ALA A 34 28.43 19.23 -18.07
CA ALA A 34 28.65 20.11 -19.22
C ALA A 34 27.87 21.44 -19.13
N LEU A 35 26.59 21.41 -18.71
CA LEU A 35 25.80 22.62 -18.47
C LEU A 35 26.34 23.47 -17.30
N THR A 36 26.98 22.83 -16.32
CA THR A 36 27.57 23.50 -15.15
C THR A 36 28.96 24.10 -15.45
N GLU A 37 29.60 23.67 -16.54
CA GLU A 37 30.87 24.23 -17.03
C GLU A 37 30.63 25.47 -17.90
N VAL A 38 29.70 25.41 -18.86
CA VAL A 38 29.33 26.53 -19.75
C VAL A 38 28.92 27.80 -18.97
N LEU A 39 28.12 27.63 -17.91
CA LEU A 39 27.69 28.75 -17.04
C LEU A 39 28.84 29.39 -16.25
N ARG A 40 30.02 28.76 -16.18
CA ARG A 40 31.22 29.30 -15.53
C ARG A 40 32.11 30.10 -16.48
N GLU A 41 32.18 29.71 -17.76
CA GLU A 41 32.93 30.48 -18.77
C GLU A 41 32.27 31.83 -19.08
N GLU A 42 30.93 31.87 -19.20
CA GLU A 42 30.19 33.08 -19.61
C GLU A 42 30.30 34.27 -18.62
N THR A 43 30.92 34.07 -17.44
CA THR A 43 31.07 35.10 -16.40
C THR A 43 32.44 35.83 -16.43
N GLN A 44 33.37 35.47 -17.32
CA GLN A 44 34.71 36.09 -17.36
C GLN A 44 34.91 37.12 -18.49
N LEU A 45 34.51 38.36 -18.23
CA LEU A 45 35.02 39.53 -18.97
C LEU A 45 36.34 40.03 -18.35
N PRO A 46 37.35 40.41 -19.17
CA PRO A 46 38.69 40.70 -18.67
C PRO A 46 38.81 42.06 -17.99
N ARG A 47 39.48 42.10 -16.83
CA ARG A 47 40.05 43.33 -16.25
C ARG A 47 41.50 43.51 -16.73
N PRO A 48 41.98 44.75 -16.92
CA PRO A 48 43.31 44.99 -17.49
C PRO A 48 44.43 44.65 -16.51
N SER A 49 45.60 44.29 -17.06
CA SER A 49 46.81 44.03 -16.28
C SER A 49 47.38 45.30 -15.65
N THR A 50 47.78 45.22 -14.39
CA THR A 50 48.81 46.09 -13.78
C THR A 50 49.54 45.29 -12.71
N GLN A 51 50.87 45.24 -12.79
CA GLN A 51 51.72 44.40 -11.95
C GLN A 51 52.56 45.29 -11.02
N GLY A 52 52.46 45.12 -9.69
CA GLY A 52 53.43 45.73 -8.77
C GLY A 52 52.95 46.16 -7.38
N ALA A 53 53.09 45.24 -6.41
CA ALA A 53 53.61 45.46 -5.04
C ALA A 53 52.98 46.48 -4.03
N LYS A 54 52.68 45.92 -2.84
CA LYS A 54 52.84 46.46 -1.47
C LYS A 54 52.01 47.65 -0.94
N ASP A 55 51.16 47.31 0.02
CA ASP A 55 50.79 48.08 1.23
C ASP A 55 52.05 48.24 2.15
N PRO A 56 52.15 49.19 3.13
CA PRO A 56 51.12 49.53 4.12
C PRO A 56 50.73 51.03 4.25
N GLY A 57 49.47 51.25 4.62
CA GLY A 57 48.86 52.57 4.87
C GLY A 57 49.34 53.40 6.08
N GLY A 58 48.67 54.54 6.31
CA GLY A 58 48.87 55.40 7.49
C GLY A 58 48.49 56.89 7.34
N GLU A 59 47.25 57.23 7.73
CA GLU A 59 46.81 58.54 8.30
C GLU A 59 46.90 59.91 7.55
N LYS A 60 46.07 60.85 8.04
CA LYS A 60 46.25 62.33 8.18
C LYS A 60 46.04 63.33 7.01
N SER A 61 44.79 63.78 6.94
CA SER A 61 44.33 65.17 7.20
C SER A 61 44.51 66.35 6.20
N VAL A 62 43.39 66.68 5.54
CA VAL A 62 42.65 67.98 5.57
C VAL A 62 43.40 69.34 5.39
N ALA A 63 43.09 69.98 4.26
CA ALA A 63 42.73 71.42 4.12
C ALA A 63 41.78 71.54 2.90
N ARG A 64 40.56 72.12 2.90
CA ARG A 64 40.07 73.47 3.29
C ARG A 64 40.73 74.54 2.41
N VAL A 65 40.05 75.36 1.58
CA VAL A 65 38.88 76.26 1.77
C VAL A 65 38.16 76.43 0.38
N LYS A 66 36.84 76.18 0.20
CA LYS A 66 35.70 77.14 -0.04
C LYS A 66 36.05 78.45 -0.79
N SER A 67 35.22 79.11 -1.62
CA SER A 67 33.85 78.98 -2.16
C SER A 67 33.85 79.61 -3.60
N SER A 68 32.78 79.94 -4.35
CA SER A 68 31.32 80.12 -4.14
C SER A 68 30.60 80.18 -5.50
N SER A 69 29.25 80.06 -5.52
CA SER A 69 28.41 80.28 -6.72
C SER A 69 27.34 81.35 -6.47
N PRO A 70 27.01 82.17 -7.48
CA PRO A 70 25.63 82.40 -7.92
C PRO A 70 25.50 82.29 -9.47
N THR A 71 24.42 81.85 -10.12
CA THR A 71 22.97 82.15 -10.03
C THR A 71 22.53 83.35 -10.88
N GLY A 72 21.59 83.12 -11.81
CA GLY A 72 20.88 84.10 -12.64
C GLY A 72 21.49 84.29 -14.06
N SER A 73 20.81 84.37 -15.21
CA SER A 73 19.39 84.37 -15.69
C SER A 73 18.96 85.68 -16.37
N VAL A 74 18.50 85.61 -17.63
CA VAL A 74 17.91 86.69 -18.46
C VAL A 74 18.92 87.82 -18.80
N GLY A 75 18.98 88.40 -20.01
CA GLY A 75 18.28 88.24 -21.30
C GLY A 75 18.70 89.43 -22.21
N HIS A 76 18.32 89.60 -23.48
CA HIS A 76 17.48 88.86 -24.44
C HIS A 76 18.30 88.78 -25.79
N ASP A 77 17.81 88.68 -27.04
CA ASP A 77 16.48 88.56 -27.63
C ASP A 77 16.49 87.85 -29.01
N ARG A 78 15.32 87.39 -29.46
CA ARG A 78 14.92 87.23 -30.87
C ARG A 78 13.42 86.86 -30.95
N PRO A 79 12.54 87.71 -31.50
CA PRO A 79 11.10 87.46 -31.58
C PRO A 79 10.70 86.92 -33.00
N PRO A 80 9.43 86.58 -33.30
CA PRO A 80 8.99 85.20 -33.11
C PRO A 80 8.10 84.64 -34.26
N LYS A 81 7.37 83.55 -33.96
CA LYS A 81 6.24 82.92 -34.69
C LYS A 81 6.59 81.83 -35.72
N LYS A 82 6.09 80.61 -35.44
CA LYS A 82 5.24 79.89 -36.39
C LYS A 82 3.85 79.76 -35.79
N ALA A 83 2.82 80.12 -36.56
CA ALA A 83 1.43 79.88 -36.19
C ALA A 83 0.94 78.53 -36.76
N LYS A 84 -0.13 78.00 -36.16
CA LYS A 84 -0.77 76.73 -36.51
C LYS A 84 -1.86 76.97 -37.57
N THR A 85 -1.76 76.32 -38.73
CA THR A 85 -2.85 76.17 -39.72
C THR A 85 -2.74 74.82 -40.43
N ASN A 86 -3.90 74.28 -40.85
CA ASN A 86 -4.03 72.96 -41.47
C ASN A 86 -4.03 73.04 -43.01
N GLY A 87 -3.80 71.91 -43.67
CA GLY A 87 -3.86 71.72 -45.13
C GLY A 87 -2.97 70.52 -45.52
N SER A 88 -3.46 69.32 -45.84
CA SER A 88 -4.52 68.89 -46.78
C SER A 88 -4.04 68.84 -48.24
N ASP A 89 -3.81 67.62 -48.71
CA ASP A 89 -4.06 67.10 -50.07
C ASP A 89 -3.52 67.89 -51.29
N ARG A 90 -2.55 67.32 -52.03
CA ARG A 90 -2.87 66.61 -53.31
C ARG A 90 -1.68 65.98 -54.04
N ARG A 91 -1.95 64.84 -54.69
CA ARG A 91 -1.37 64.54 -56.01
C ARG A 91 -2.13 65.33 -57.07
N LEU A 92 -1.50 66.32 -57.70
CA LEU A 92 -1.82 66.78 -59.06
C LEU A 92 -0.68 67.70 -59.52
N GLY A 93 -0.16 67.47 -60.71
CA GLY A 93 0.92 68.27 -61.27
C GLY A 93 0.41 69.47 -62.06
N VAL A 94 1.21 70.53 -62.12
CA VAL A 94 1.18 71.54 -63.18
C VAL A 94 2.59 72.09 -63.37
N SER A 95 2.87 72.60 -64.58
CA SER A 95 4.16 73.16 -64.97
C SER A 95 4.70 74.18 -63.96
N GLY A 96 5.97 74.02 -63.57
CA GLY A 96 6.74 74.97 -62.78
C GLY A 96 8.17 75.01 -63.30
N GLU A 97 8.47 75.97 -64.17
CA GLU A 97 9.71 76.07 -64.95
C GLU A 97 10.89 76.59 -64.11
N ALA A 98 11.17 75.93 -62.99
CA ALA A 98 12.45 76.06 -62.31
C ALA A 98 13.51 75.36 -63.16
N ALA A 99 14.52 76.09 -63.62
CA ALA A 99 15.48 75.63 -64.62
C ALA A 99 16.23 74.36 -64.18
N VAL A 100 15.72 73.20 -64.60
CA VAL A 100 16.42 71.92 -64.49
C VAL A 100 17.68 72.04 -65.34
N ALA A 101 18.83 72.18 -64.67
CA ALA A 101 20.13 72.08 -65.32
C ALA A 101 20.13 70.80 -66.15
N LYS A 102 20.33 70.93 -67.48
CA LYS A 102 20.20 69.83 -68.45
C LYS A 102 20.80 68.56 -67.85
N PRO A 103 20.08 67.41 -67.83
CA PRO A 103 20.68 66.14 -67.46
C PRO A 103 22.00 65.99 -68.21
N PHE A 104 23.10 65.86 -67.48
CA PHE A 104 24.43 65.80 -68.09
C PHE A 104 24.52 64.47 -68.84
N HIS A 105 24.10 64.49 -70.12
CA HIS A 105 24.02 63.36 -71.05
C HIS A 105 25.41 62.86 -71.46
N TRP A 106 26.16 62.39 -70.47
CA TRP A 106 27.40 61.69 -70.62
C TRP A 106 27.13 60.31 -71.22
N GLN A 107 27.41 60.17 -72.51
CA GLN A 107 27.39 58.88 -73.20
C GLN A 107 28.77 58.24 -73.10
N PHE A 108 28.90 57.26 -72.20
CA PHE A 108 30.06 56.38 -72.15
C PHE A 108 29.82 55.16 -73.02
N SER A 109 30.62 55.02 -74.09
CA SER A 109 30.58 53.85 -74.98
C SER A 109 31.80 52.96 -74.71
N HIS A 110 31.60 51.86 -73.99
CA HIS A 110 32.59 50.79 -73.89
C HIS A 110 32.40 49.84 -75.09
N SER A 111 33.46 49.66 -75.89
CA SER A 111 33.39 48.93 -77.17
C SER A 111 34.20 47.62 -77.14
N LYS A 112 34.20 46.93 -75.99
CA LYS A 112 34.88 45.66 -75.76
C LYS A 112 33.94 44.74 -75.00
N ASP A 113 34.05 43.44 -75.24
CA ASP A 113 33.17 42.42 -74.65
C ASP A 113 33.61 41.97 -73.24
N CYS A 114 34.38 42.82 -72.52
CA CYS A 114 34.86 42.57 -71.17
C CYS A 114 34.26 43.58 -70.16
N PRO A 115 34.29 43.29 -68.85
CA PRO A 115 33.98 44.27 -67.82
C PRO A 115 34.83 45.54 -67.93
N ILE A 116 34.23 46.70 -67.68
CA ILE A 116 34.92 48.01 -67.77
C ILE A 116 36.17 48.06 -66.87
N THR A 117 36.16 47.35 -65.74
CA THR A 117 37.28 47.20 -64.79
C THR A 117 38.51 46.49 -65.38
N GLU A 118 38.33 45.67 -66.42
CA GLU A 118 39.41 44.94 -67.10
C GLU A 118 40.09 45.74 -68.22
N ASP A 119 39.58 46.93 -68.57
CA ASP A 119 40.14 47.80 -69.60
C ASP A 119 40.73 49.10 -69.00
N PRO A 120 42.06 49.17 -68.77
CA PRO A 120 42.70 50.31 -68.10
C PRO A 120 42.42 51.67 -68.74
N ASP A 121 42.33 51.77 -70.07
CA ASP A 121 41.99 53.03 -70.73
C ASP A 121 40.52 53.41 -70.49
N SER A 122 39.59 52.45 -70.49
CA SER A 122 38.18 52.70 -70.18
C SER A 122 37.97 53.09 -68.71
N VAL A 123 38.67 52.44 -67.77
CA VAL A 123 38.71 52.87 -66.36
C VAL A 123 39.27 54.29 -66.25
N ALA A 124 40.39 54.59 -66.90
CA ALA A 124 40.99 55.92 -66.88
C ALA A 124 40.10 56.99 -67.52
N HIS A 125 39.38 56.66 -68.59
CA HIS A 125 38.34 57.52 -69.13
C HIS A 125 37.23 57.76 -68.11
N LEU A 126 36.66 56.70 -67.51
CA LEU A 126 35.56 56.81 -66.53
C LEU A 126 35.97 57.61 -65.27
N VAL A 127 37.11 57.30 -64.66
CA VAL A 127 37.65 58.02 -63.49
C VAL A 127 37.90 59.50 -63.82
N ARG A 128 38.29 59.84 -65.06
CA ARG A 128 38.45 61.23 -65.49
C ARG A 128 37.15 62.04 -65.49
N HIS A 129 35.97 61.41 -65.48
CA HIS A 129 34.69 62.11 -65.35
C HIS A 129 34.30 62.41 -63.89
N PHE A 130 34.84 61.68 -62.90
CA PHE A 130 34.64 61.94 -61.47
C PHE A 130 35.56 63.03 -60.89
N LYS A 131 36.22 63.82 -61.76
CA LYS A 131 37.10 64.92 -61.36
C LYS A 131 36.32 66.05 -60.66
N PRO A 132 36.93 66.80 -59.72
CA PRO A 132 36.31 67.97 -59.11
C PRO A 132 35.92 69.05 -60.14
N ALA A 133 34.85 69.79 -59.84
CA ALA A 133 34.43 70.94 -60.63
C ALA A 133 35.56 71.98 -60.67
N GLY A 134 35.84 72.51 -61.87
CA GLY A 134 36.94 73.45 -62.09
C GLY A 134 38.29 72.83 -62.48
N CYS A 135 38.44 71.50 -62.50
CA CYS A 135 39.69 70.83 -62.91
C CYS A 135 39.64 70.33 -64.38
N PRO A 136 40.16 71.05 -65.39
CA PRO A 136 40.13 70.63 -66.79
C PRO A 136 41.23 69.59 -67.12
N LEU A 137 41.09 68.34 -66.63
CA LEU A 137 41.96 67.24 -67.05
C LEU A 137 41.96 67.05 -68.59
N PRO A 138 43.13 66.92 -69.26
CA PRO A 138 43.24 66.75 -70.71
C PRO A 138 42.51 65.53 -71.29
N SER A 139 42.48 65.41 -72.62
CA SER A 139 42.15 64.13 -73.27
C SER A 139 43.20 63.07 -72.91
N LEU A 140 42.79 61.82 -72.66
CA LEU A 140 43.72 60.75 -72.25
C LEU A 140 44.80 60.48 -73.32
N ARG A 141 44.47 60.65 -74.61
CA ARG A 141 45.41 60.55 -75.73
C ARG A 141 46.42 61.72 -75.82
N ASN A 142 46.21 62.78 -75.05
CA ASN A 142 46.98 64.03 -75.09
C ASN A 142 47.71 64.31 -73.76
N MET A 143 47.76 63.35 -72.84
CA MET A 143 48.53 63.44 -71.60
C MET A 143 49.95 62.89 -71.81
N THR A 144 50.97 63.65 -71.42
CA THR A 144 52.36 63.17 -71.32
C THR A 144 52.50 62.04 -70.30
N GLU A 145 51.78 62.13 -69.19
CA GLU A 145 51.81 61.16 -68.07
C GLU A 145 50.71 60.10 -68.17
N ARG A 146 50.18 59.84 -69.37
CA ARG A 146 49.02 58.94 -69.60
C ARG A 146 49.13 57.62 -68.84
N GLU A 147 50.28 56.96 -68.90
CA GLU A 147 50.49 55.63 -68.29
C GLU A 147 50.49 55.66 -66.76
N ALA A 148 50.97 56.75 -66.15
CA ALA A 148 50.88 56.95 -64.70
C ALA A 148 49.44 57.24 -64.29
N TYR A 149 48.73 58.10 -65.04
CA TYR A 149 47.32 58.40 -64.81
C TYR A 149 46.42 57.15 -64.97
N VAL A 150 46.67 56.31 -65.97
CA VAL A 150 45.97 55.03 -66.17
C VAL A 150 46.20 54.07 -64.99
N LYS A 151 47.46 53.90 -64.54
CA LYS A 151 47.79 53.07 -63.37
C LYS A 151 47.09 53.58 -62.10
N MET A 152 47.09 54.89 -61.87
CA MET A 152 46.39 55.53 -60.75
C MET A 152 44.87 55.30 -60.82
N ALA A 153 44.26 55.47 -62.00
CA ALA A 153 42.82 55.27 -62.19
C ALA A 153 42.38 53.81 -61.96
N VAL A 154 43.17 52.83 -62.43
CA VAL A 154 42.92 51.40 -62.16
C VAL A 154 43.09 51.08 -60.68
N ALA A 155 44.10 51.63 -60.00
CA ALA A 155 44.26 51.47 -58.55
C ALA A 155 43.08 52.08 -57.77
N HIS A 156 42.60 53.26 -58.16
CA HIS A 156 41.43 53.90 -57.58
C HIS A 156 40.15 53.08 -57.80
N ALA A 157 39.95 52.51 -59.00
CA ALA A 157 38.82 51.64 -59.27
C ALA A 157 38.84 50.37 -58.40
N LYS A 158 39.99 49.71 -58.26
CA LYS A 158 40.15 48.53 -57.38
C LYS A 158 39.96 48.84 -55.89
N ALA A 159 40.37 50.02 -55.44
CA ALA A 159 40.08 50.47 -54.07
C ALA A 159 38.58 50.70 -53.85
N MET A 160 37.87 51.23 -54.86
CA MET A 160 36.43 51.44 -54.80
C MET A 160 35.64 50.12 -54.92
N GLU A 161 36.14 49.16 -55.70
CA GLU A 161 35.65 47.78 -55.80
C GLU A 161 35.73 47.08 -54.43
N ALA A 162 36.89 47.08 -53.78
CA ALA A 162 37.05 46.52 -52.42
C ALA A 162 36.17 47.22 -51.36
N ASN A 163 35.99 48.55 -51.46
CA ASN A 163 35.05 49.27 -50.59
C ASN A 163 33.59 48.85 -50.82
N ASN A 164 33.20 48.56 -52.07
CA ASN A 164 31.87 48.07 -52.41
C ASN A 164 31.65 46.62 -51.93
N GLU A 165 32.66 45.75 -52.01
CA GLU A 165 32.61 44.40 -51.43
C GLU A 165 32.45 44.44 -49.90
N PHE A 166 33.19 45.34 -49.23
CA PHE A 166 33.04 45.57 -47.78
C PHE A 166 31.65 46.09 -47.43
N ALA A 167 31.14 47.07 -48.18
CA ALA A 167 29.78 47.60 -48.00
C ALA A 167 28.72 46.52 -48.19
N ALA A 168 28.77 45.74 -49.27
CA ALA A 168 27.84 44.64 -49.53
C ALA A 168 27.91 43.55 -48.45
N THR A 169 29.10 43.25 -47.93
CA THR A 169 29.29 42.32 -46.79
C THR A 169 28.63 42.86 -45.52
N LEU A 170 28.73 44.16 -45.27
CA LEU A 170 28.16 44.82 -44.09
C LEU A 170 26.63 44.95 -44.20
N GLU A 171 26.10 45.31 -45.38
CA GLU A 171 24.67 45.29 -45.69
C GLU A 171 24.08 43.88 -45.54
N LYS A 172 24.76 42.85 -46.06
CA LYS A 172 24.33 41.45 -45.89
C LYS A 172 24.22 41.08 -44.41
N ARG A 173 25.25 41.40 -43.61
CA ARG A 173 25.21 41.17 -42.14
C ARG A 173 24.07 41.93 -41.46
N MET A 174 23.76 43.16 -41.90
CA MET A 174 22.61 43.91 -41.37
C MET A 174 21.25 43.26 -41.69
N HIS A 175 21.12 42.56 -42.82
CA HIS A 175 19.92 41.76 -43.15
C HIS A 175 19.88 40.39 -42.43
N GLU A 176 21.04 39.85 -42.03
CA GLU A 176 21.15 38.62 -41.23
C GLU A 176 20.82 38.85 -39.74
N ILE A 177 20.90 40.09 -39.23
CA ILE A 177 20.47 40.44 -37.86
C ILE A 177 18.95 40.24 -37.71
N PRO A 178 18.46 39.47 -36.71
CA PRO A 178 17.03 39.32 -36.47
C PRO A 178 16.34 40.67 -36.20
N SER A 179 15.21 40.93 -36.88
CA SER A 179 14.40 42.12 -36.64
C SER A 179 13.92 42.19 -35.19
N TYR A 180 13.62 43.41 -34.71
CA TYR A 180 13.20 43.65 -33.34
C TYR A 180 12.01 42.79 -32.92
N ASP A 181 11.06 42.54 -33.83
CA ASP A 181 9.87 41.70 -33.58
C ASP A 181 10.24 40.23 -33.36
N LYS A 182 11.23 39.70 -34.10
CA LYS A 182 11.76 38.35 -33.88
C LYS A 182 12.44 38.25 -32.51
N LEU A 183 13.21 39.26 -32.12
CA LEU A 183 13.82 39.35 -30.78
C LEU A 183 12.77 39.47 -29.67
N TYR A 184 11.66 40.17 -29.93
CA TYR A 184 10.54 40.27 -28.99
C TYR A 184 9.82 38.93 -28.80
N GLU A 185 9.49 38.21 -29.88
CA GLU A 185 8.86 36.89 -29.78
C GLU A 185 9.82 35.84 -29.17
N ILE A 186 11.12 35.85 -29.49
CA ILE A 186 12.11 35.02 -28.79
C ILE A 186 12.11 35.34 -27.28
N LYS A 187 12.12 36.61 -26.90
CA LYS A 187 12.09 37.06 -25.49
C LYS A 187 10.79 36.67 -24.78
N LYS A 188 9.68 36.58 -25.50
CA LYS A 188 8.38 36.09 -25.01
C LYS A 188 8.42 34.57 -24.81
N VAL A 189 8.84 33.79 -25.82
CA VAL A 189 9.00 32.33 -25.71
C VAL A 189 9.96 31.95 -24.59
N VAL A 190 11.06 32.68 -24.39
CA VAL A 190 11.99 32.47 -23.26
C VAL A 190 11.33 32.72 -21.90
N ARG A 191 10.37 33.67 -21.80
CA ARG A 191 9.59 33.88 -20.56
C ARG A 191 8.58 32.75 -20.32
N GLU A 192 7.90 32.32 -21.37
CA GLU A 192 6.92 31.22 -21.34
C GLU A 192 7.60 29.90 -20.96
N LEU A 193 8.71 29.55 -21.61
CA LEU A 193 9.54 28.39 -21.24
C LEU A 193 10.05 28.45 -19.80
N LYS A 194 10.44 29.65 -19.30
CA LYS A 194 10.89 29.83 -17.91
C LYS A 194 9.76 29.66 -16.89
N LEU A 195 8.52 29.99 -17.25
CA LEU A 195 7.34 29.70 -16.44
C LEU A 195 7.05 28.19 -16.44
N CYS A 196 6.99 27.56 -17.62
CA CYS A 196 6.74 26.13 -17.77
C CYS A 196 7.78 25.27 -17.04
N LEU A 197 9.08 25.61 -17.14
CA LEU A 197 10.15 24.94 -16.42
C LEU A 197 9.94 24.99 -14.90
N LYS A 198 9.49 26.13 -14.36
CA LYS A 198 9.20 26.24 -12.93
C LYS A 198 8.00 25.39 -12.52
N ILE A 199 6.91 25.40 -13.31
CA ILE A 199 5.73 24.56 -13.06
C ILE A 199 6.11 23.07 -13.07
N VAL A 200 6.93 22.63 -14.04
CA VAL A 200 7.42 21.25 -14.12
C VAL A 200 8.30 20.90 -12.91
N GLN A 201 9.19 21.79 -12.47
CA GLN A 201 10.05 21.52 -11.30
C GLN A 201 9.25 21.53 -9.97
N ASP A 202 8.20 22.35 -9.88
CA ASP A 202 7.29 22.35 -8.73
C ASP A 202 6.46 21.05 -8.70
N GLN A 203 6.01 20.55 -9.86
CA GLN A 203 5.34 19.24 -9.99
C GLN A 203 6.29 18.06 -9.72
N GLU A 204 7.55 18.12 -10.16
CA GLU A 204 8.56 17.09 -9.90
C GLU A 204 8.78 16.91 -8.40
N ARG A 205 8.89 18.02 -7.65
CA ARG A 205 9.02 18.00 -6.19
C ARG A 205 7.76 17.45 -5.50
N ALA A 206 6.56 17.73 -6.04
CA ALA A 206 5.32 17.12 -5.55
C ALA A 206 5.27 15.59 -5.81
N ASN A 207 5.64 15.15 -7.01
CA ASN A 207 5.70 13.74 -7.38
C ASN A 207 6.71 12.96 -6.51
N ALA A 208 7.88 13.56 -6.23
CA ALA A 208 8.89 12.96 -5.34
C ALA A 208 8.36 12.76 -3.91
N ALA A 209 7.61 13.74 -3.38
CA ALA A 209 6.98 13.63 -2.07
C ALA A 209 5.88 12.54 -2.04
N GLN A 210 5.08 12.43 -3.11
CA GLN A 210 4.09 11.34 -3.25
C GLN A 210 4.76 9.96 -3.33
N LEU A 211 5.87 9.83 -4.05
CA LEU A 211 6.60 8.57 -4.17
C LEU A 211 7.19 8.12 -2.82
N ALA A 212 7.79 9.03 -2.06
CA ALA A 212 8.28 8.74 -0.71
C ALA A 212 7.13 8.37 0.27
N ALA A 213 5.96 9.00 0.13
CA ALA A 213 4.78 8.62 0.90
C ALA A 213 4.27 7.22 0.53
N ALA A 214 4.23 6.88 -0.76
CA ALA A 214 3.83 5.57 -1.26
C ALA A 214 4.81 4.46 -0.83
N GLU A 215 6.12 4.73 -0.84
CA GLU A 215 7.15 3.81 -0.34
C GLU A 215 6.96 3.52 1.15
N LYS A 216 6.72 4.55 1.97
CA LYS A 216 6.39 4.38 3.39
C LYS A 216 5.12 3.53 3.59
N LEU A 217 4.10 3.72 2.77
CA LEU A 217 2.86 2.93 2.79
C LEU A 217 3.09 1.47 2.40
N GLY A 218 3.91 1.20 1.37
CA GLY A 218 4.32 -0.15 0.97
C GLY A 218 5.10 -0.88 2.06
N ASN A 219 6.03 -0.19 2.73
CA ASN A 219 6.77 -0.72 3.88
C ASN A 219 5.85 -1.04 5.07
N GLN A 220 4.82 -0.22 5.33
CA GLN A 220 3.79 -0.54 6.32
C GLN A 220 2.94 -1.74 5.92
N ALA A 221 2.51 -1.83 4.65
CA ALA A 221 1.73 -2.97 4.14
C ALA A 221 2.49 -4.30 4.29
N ALA A 222 3.78 -4.33 3.93
CA ALA A 222 4.64 -5.51 4.11
C ALA A 222 4.79 -5.91 5.61
N SER A 223 4.87 -4.92 6.51
CA SER A 223 4.89 -5.16 7.96
C SER A 223 3.58 -5.76 8.47
N PHE A 224 2.43 -5.25 8.02
CA PHE A 224 1.13 -5.82 8.36
C PHE A 224 0.95 -7.25 7.79
N GLU A 225 1.37 -7.50 6.55
CA GLU A 225 1.33 -8.84 5.94
C GLU A 225 2.19 -9.85 6.71
N ALA A 226 3.37 -9.43 7.18
CA ALA A 226 4.22 -10.25 8.05
C ALA A 226 3.53 -10.56 9.40
N ARG A 227 2.90 -9.57 10.04
CA ARG A 227 2.13 -9.78 11.30
C ARG A 227 0.93 -10.70 11.09
N LEU A 228 0.19 -10.55 10.00
CA LEU A 228 -0.95 -11.43 9.66
C LEU A 228 -0.52 -12.88 9.44
N ARG A 229 0.65 -13.13 8.82
CA ARG A 229 1.23 -14.47 8.71
C ARG A 229 1.54 -15.10 10.09
N VAL A 230 2.07 -14.32 11.03
CA VAL A 230 2.33 -14.80 12.42
C VAL A 230 1.01 -15.16 13.11
N VAL A 231 0.06 -14.23 13.18
CA VAL A 231 -1.24 -14.43 13.86
C VAL A 231 -2.03 -15.59 13.24
N SER A 232 -1.98 -15.78 11.91
CA SER A 232 -2.61 -16.91 11.24
C SER A 232 -2.02 -18.26 11.64
N ASN A 233 -0.69 -18.34 11.79
CA ASN A 233 0.01 -19.54 12.29
C ASN A 233 -0.26 -19.79 13.78
N GLU A 234 -0.32 -18.74 14.61
CA GLU A 234 -0.70 -18.83 16.02
C GLU A 234 -2.13 -19.34 16.18
N ARG A 235 -3.10 -18.80 15.42
CA ARG A 235 -4.49 -19.29 15.36
C ARG A 235 -4.55 -20.77 14.96
N LYS A 236 -3.77 -21.17 13.96
CA LYS A 236 -3.67 -22.58 13.49
C LYS A 236 -3.04 -23.50 14.55
N SER A 237 -2.16 -22.98 15.41
CA SER A 237 -1.60 -23.69 16.56
C SER A 237 -2.60 -23.79 17.73
N ALA A 238 -3.32 -22.70 18.02
CA ALA A 238 -4.36 -22.65 19.05
C ALA A 238 -5.51 -23.63 18.74
N LEU A 239 -6.01 -23.67 17.51
CA LEU A 239 -7.06 -24.61 17.08
C LEU A 239 -6.65 -26.08 17.29
N LYS A 240 -5.37 -26.43 17.05
CA LYS A 240 -4.86 -27.78 17.34
C LYS A 240 -4.84 -28.10 18.84
N ARG A 241 -4.54 -27.11 19.70
CA ARG A 241 -4.58 -27.28 21.16
C ARG A 241 -6.01 -27.41 21.67
N VAL A 242 -6.95 -26.63 21.13
CA VAL A 242 -8.38 -26.72 21.43
C VAL A 242 -8.91 -28.11 21.09
N SER A 243 -8.73 -28.58 19.86
CA SER A 243 -9.15 -29.93 19.42
C SER A 243 -8.56 -31.08 20.26
N PHE A 244 -7.30 -30.96 20.71
CA PHE A 244 -6.70 -31.92 21.63
C PHE A 244 -7.33 -31.88 23.03
N LEU A 245 -7.68 -30.70 23.54
CA LEU A 245 -8.33 -30.54 24.85
C LEU A 245 -9.80 -30.98 24.81
N GLU A 246 -10.53 -30.71 23.72
CA GLU A 246 -11.90 -31.18 23.50
C GLU A 246 -11.97 -32.71 23.58
N ALA A 247 -11.13 -33.41 22.79
CA ALA A 247 -11.04 -34.87 22.83
C ALA A 247 -10.64 -35.42 24.23
N LYS A 248 -9.82 -34.69 24.98
CA LYS A 248 -9.47 -35.05 26.37
C LYS A 248 -10.63 -34.85 27.34
N VAL A 249 -11.43 -33.79 27.18
CA VAL A 249 -12.64 -33.54 27.98
C VAL A 249 -13.69 -34.62 27.69
N GLU A 250 -13.95 -34.90 26.42
CA GLU A 250 -14.87 -35.97 25.98
C GLU A 250 -14.46 -37.34 26.55
N PHE A 251 -13.19 -37.74 26.40
CA PHE A 251 -12.67 -38.97 27.01
C PHE A 251 -12.86 -39.01 28.54
N SER A 252 -12.64 -37.88 29.22
CA SER A 252 -12.76 -37.79 30.67
C SER A 252 -14.22 -37.86 31.13
N ALA A 253 -15.14 -37.22 30.41
CA ALA A 253 -16.58 -37.28 30.66
C ALA A 253 -17.14 -38.69 30.41
N ASN A 254 -16.75 -39.33 29.31
CA ASN A 254 -17.10 -40.71 29.00
C ASN A 254 -16.60 -41.65 30.09
N LYS A 255 -15.33 -41.52 30.53
CA LYS A 255 -14.81 -42.33 31.65
C LYS A 255 -15.60 -42.09 32.95
N PHE A 256 -15.89 -40.85 33.30
CA PHE A 256 -16.63 -40.51 34.53
C PHE A 256 -18.05 -41.11 34.53
N SER A 257 -18.77 -41.01 33.40
CA SER A 257 -20.08 -41.65 33.21
C SER A 257 -19.99 -43.17 33.42
N ASP A 258 -18.93 -43.79 32.89
CA ASP A 258 -18.69 -45.22 32.97
C ASP A 258 -18.30 -45.69 34.39
N ASP A 259 -17.53 -44.88 35.13
CA ASP A 259 -17.19 -45.12 36.54
C ASP A 259 -18.43 -44.93 37.46
N LEU A 260 -19.25 -43.91 37.21
CA LEU A 260 -20.52 -43.68 37.93
C LEU A 260 -21.51 -44.84 37.70
N ARG A 261 -21.61 -45.32 36.46
CA ARG A 261 -22.43 -46.49 36.08
C ARG A 261 -21.95 -47.78 36.76
N ARG A 262 -20.64 -47.99 36.87
CA ARG A 262 -20.04 -49.10 37.64
C ARG A 262 -20.35 -48.99 39.14
N ALA A 263 -20.13 -47.83 39.75
CA ALA A 263 -20.41 -47.61 41.17
C ALA A 263 -21.89 -47.84 41.51
N THR A 264 -22.80 -47.34 40.66
CA THR A 264 -24.25 -47.53 40.81
C THR A 264 -24.64 -49.01 40.69
N HIS A 265 -23.99 -49.78 39.82
CA HIS A 265 -24.22 -51.22 39.69
C HIS A 265 -23.78 -51.99 40.94
N GLU A 266 -22.55 -51.79 41.41
CA GLU A 266 -22.05 -52.51 42.59
C GLU A 266 -22.82 -52.12 43.87
N ALA A 267 -23.22 -50.85 44.03
CA ALA A 267 -24.07 -50.45 45.15
C ALA A 267 -25.43 -51.17 45.16
N LYS A 268 -26.08 -51.29 43.99
CA LYS A 268 -27.34 -52.04 43.83
C LYS A 268 -27.14 -53.54 44.08
N LYS A 269 -26.01 -54.09 43.64
CA LYS A 269 -25.65 -55.50 43.88
C LYS A 269 -25.41 -55.78 45.36
N THR A 270 -24.58 -55.00 46.06
CA THR A 270 -24.37 -55.13 47.51
C THR A 270 -25.68 -55.01 48.29
N MET A 271 -26.58 -54.11 47.88
CA MET A 271 -27.92 -54.00 48.49
C MET A 271 -28.76 -55.28 48.26
N ALA A 272 -28.73 -55.85 47.05
CA ALA A 272 -29.40 -57.11 46.75
C ALA A 272 -28.80 -58.32 47.50
N ASP A 273 -27.48 -58.36 47.66
CA ASP A 273 -26.76 -59.37 48.45
C ASP A 273 -27.21 -59.32 49.93
N ILE A 274 -27.29 -58.11 50.53
CA ILE A 274 -27.80 -57.91 51.90
C ILE A 274 -29.26 -58.38 52.03
N TYR A 275 -30.14 -58.03 51.07
CA TYR A 275 -31.52 -58.51 51.09
C TYR A 275 -31.63 -60.04 50.94
N LEU A 276 -30.73 -60.66 50.18
CA LEU A 276 -30.66 -62.11 50.04
C LEU A 276 -30.29 -62.78 51.37
N ASP A 277 -29.31 -62.27 52.10
CA ASP A 277 -28.92 -62.77 53.43
C ASP A 277 -30.07 -62.67 54.45
N VAL A 278 -30.81 -61.56 54.45
CA VAL A 278 -32.02 -61.37 55.29
C VAL A 278 -33.10 -62.41 54.94
N LEU A 279 -33.34 -62.67 53.64
CA LEU A 279 -34.30 -63.67 53.18
C LEU A 279 -33.87 -65.11 53.54
N VAL A 280 -32.58 -65.43 53.47
CA VAL A 280 -32.04 -66.73 53.91
C VAL A 280 -32.22 -66.90 55.42
N SER A 281 -31.87 -65.89 56.22
CA SER A 281 -32.07 -65.90 57.68
C SER A 281 -33.55 -66.07 58.06
N LEU A 282 -34.45 -65.38 57.35
CA LEU A 282 -35.90 -65.49 57.57
C LEU A 282 -36.42 -66.89 57.22
N LYS A 283 -35.93 -67.49 56.13
CA LYS A 283 -36.27 -68.88 55.75
C LYS A 283 -35.85 -69.90 56.80
N GLU A 284 -34.65 -69.76 57.36
CA GLU A 284 -34.22 -70.62 58.48
C GLU A 284 -35.09 -70.46 59.73
N LYS A 285 -35.40 -69.21 60.10
CA LYS A 285 -36.28 -68.90 61.25
C LYS A 285 -37.68 -69.49 61.04
N TRP A 286 -38.20 -69.47 59.80
CA TRP A 286 -39.49 -70.04 59.44
C TRP A 286 -39.54 -71.57 59.59
N GLU A 287 -38.57 -72.31 59.04
CA GLU A 287 -38.56 -73.77 59.20
C GLU A 287 -38.34 -74.20 60.67
N LYS A 288 -37.55 -73.44 61.45
CA LYS A 288 -37.44 -73.62 62.91
C LYS A 288 -38.78 -73.39 63.61
N LYS A 289 -39.52 -72.32 63.26
CA LYS A 289 -40.85 -72.04 63.84
C LYS A 289 -41.87 -73.12 63.49
N LYS A 290 -41.84 -73.63 62.26
CA LYS A 290 -42.70 -74.72 61.78
C LYS A 290 -42.50 -76.01 62.57
N ALA A 291 -41.25 -76.41 62.82
CA ALA A 291 -40.93 -77.54 63.69
C ALA A 291 -41.42 -77.30 65.14
N ALA A 292 -41.21 -76.10 65.68
CA ALA A 292 -41.71 -75.73 67.01
C ALA A 292 -43.24 -75.85 67.10
N THR A 293 -43.99 -75.38 66.09
CA THR A 293 -45.46 -75.48 66.07
C THR A 293 -46.00 -76.89 65.91
N ASP A 294 -45.24 -77.79 65.27
CA ASP A 294 -45.58 -79.22 65.20
C ASP A 294 -45.41 -79.89 66.57
N CYS A 295 -44.30 -79.63 67.25
CA CYS A 295 -44.05 -80.12 68.62
C CYS A 295 -45.06 -79.54 69.62
N GLU A 296 -45.42 -78.25 69.49
CA GLU A 296 -46.46 -77.62 70.30
C GLU A 296 -47.85 -78.24 70.03
N ALA A 297 -48.15 -78.62 68.79
CA ALA A 297 -49.37 -79.36 68.46
C ALA A 297 -49.39 -80.77 69.07
N ARG A 298 -48.29 -81.52 68.94
CA ARG A 298 -48.09 -82.84 69.57
C ARG A 298 -48.22 -82.77 71.10
N LEU A 299 -47.72 -81.71 71.73
CA LEU A 299 -47.86 -81.47 73.17
C LEU A 299 -49.32 -81.19 73.55
N ARG A 300 -50.01 -80.29 72.84
CA ARG A 300 -51.44 -79.99 73.08
C ARG A 300 -52.33 -81.23 72.91
N GLU A 301 -52.02 -82.10 71.95
CA GLU A 301 -52.68 -83.40 71.77
C GLU A 301 -52.46 -84.33 72.99
N VAL A 302 -51.21 -84.47 73.47
CA VAL A 302 -50.90 -85.30 74.64
C VAL A 302 -51.57 -84.77 75.91
N VAL A 303 -51.62 -83.44 76.13
CA VAL A 303 -52.33 -82.83 77.26
C VAL A 303 -53.84 -83.11 77.19
N ALA A 304 -54.47 -82.93 76.03
CA ALA A 304 -55.90 -83.24 75.84
C ALA A 304 -56.20 -84.73 76.06
N ASN A 305 -55.34 -85.63 75.58
CA ASN A 305 -55.45 -87.07 75.85
C ASN A 305 -55.31 -87.38 77.35
N ILE A 306 -54.39 -86.74 78.06
CA ILE A 306 -54.22 -86.88 79.52
C ILE A 306 -55.48 -86.44 80.28
N ASP A 307 -56.10 -85.34 79.87
CA ASP A 307 -57.35 -84.86 80.49
C ASP A 307 -58.54 -85.81 80.23
N LEU A 308 -58.67 -86.32 79.00
CA LEU A 308 -59.64 -87.36 78.67
C LEU A 308 -59.42 -88.66 79.47
N PHE A 309 -58.15 -89.09 79.66
CA PHE A 309 -57.84 -90.26 80.49
C PHE A 309 -58.18 -90.06 81.97
N LYS A 310 -58.03 -88.85 82.53
CA LYS A 310 -58.51 -88.52 83.90
C LYS A 310 -60.02 -88.67 84.00
N GLU A 311 -60.78 -88.17 83.01
CA GLU A 311 -62.23 -88.28 82.96
C GLU A 311 -62.69 -89.76 82.86
N ILE A 312 -62.07 -90.55 81.99
CA ILE A 312 -62.35 -91.99 81.85
C ILE A 312 -62.03 -92.75 83.14
N MET A 313 -60.89 -92.48 83.79
CA MET A 313 -60.52 -93.14 85.06
C MET A 313 -61.45 -92.79 86.22
N SER A 314 -62.10 -91.61 86.20
CA SER A 314 -63.14 -91.28 87.19
C SER A 314 -64.38 -92.18 87.11
N ASN A 315 -64.57 -92.87 85.97
CA ASN A 315 -65.69 -93.78 85.70
C ASN A 315 -65.32 -95.27 85.90
N ASN A 316 -64.40 -95.57 86.83
CA ASN A 316 -63.98 -96.91 87.27
C ASN A 316 -63.18 -97.75 86.25
N LEU A 317 -62.35 -97.11 85.39
CA LEU A 317 -61.43 -97.83 84.50
C LEU A 317 -59.97 -97.84 85.04
N LEU A 318 -59.30 -98.98 84.98
CA LEU A 318 -57.89 -99.14 85.36
C LEU A 318 -56.97 -98.90 84.15
N ALA A 319 -56.47 -97.67 84.01
CA ALA A 319 -55.56 -97.25 82.93
C ALA A 319 -54.30 -96.49 83.41
N SER A 320 -53.94 -96.65 84.69
CA SER A 320 -52.90 -95.85 85.37
C SER A 320 -51.53 -95.84 84.69
N ASP A 321 -51.10 -96.98 84.14
CA ASP A 321 -49.79 -97.13 83.51
C ASP A 321 -49.69 -96.31 82.21
N GLU A 322 -50.77 -96.24 81.44
CA GLU A 322 -50.86 -95.44 80.22
C GLU A 322 -50.93 -93.94 80.54
N LEU A 323 -51.65 -93.56 81.61
CA LEU A 323 -51.65 -92.18 82.10
C LEU A 323 -50.24 -91.76 82.55
N LEU A 324 -49.50 -92.63 83.24
CA LEU A 324 -48.10 -92.37 83.63
C LEU A 324 -47.20 -92.25 82.40
N ARG A 325 -47.36 -93.13 81.40
CA ARG A 325 -46.62 -93.06 80.12
C ARG A 325 -46.87 -91.75 79.38
N LEU A 326 -48.12 -91.28 79.34
CA LEU A 326 -48.48 -89.99 78.75
C LEU A 326 -47.91 -88.81 79.55
N ARG A 327 -47.94 -88.85 80.90
CA ARG A 327 -47.30 -87.82 81.75
C ARG A 327 -45.79 -87.71 81.51
N SER A 328 -45.08 -88.81 81.31
CA SER A 328 -43.66 -88.76 80.91
C SER A 328 -43.48 -88.08 79.55
N LYS A 329 -44.36 -88.37 78.58
CA LYS A 329 -44.33 -87.79 77.23
C LYS A 329 -44.71 -86.30 77.20
N GLU A 330 -45.59 -85.86 78.10
CA GLU A 330 -45.91 -84.44 78.32
C GLU A 330 -44.68 -83.65 78.77
N ILE A 331 -43.89 -84.20 79.69
CA ILE A 331 -42.63 -83.59 80.16
C ILE A 331 -41.57 -83.59 79.05
N GLU A 332 -41.43 -84.70 78.32
CA GLU A 332 -40.55 -84.83 77.15
C GLU A 332 -40.86 -83.76 76.09
N LEU A 333 -42.12 -83.69 75.63
CA LEU A 333 -42.56 -82.73 74.62
C LEU A 333 -42.54 -81.28 75.13
N GLY A 334 -42.79 -81.05 76.42
CA GLY A 334 -42.62 -79.74 77.04
C GLY A 334 -41.18 -79.24 76.93
N SER A 335 -40.20 -80.09 77.25
CA SER A 335 -38.78 -79.77 77.10
C SER A 335 -38.35 -79.62 75.64
N GLU A 336 -38.96 -80.37 74.70
CA GLU A 336 -38.76 -80.20 73.26
C GLU A 336 -39.27 -78.83 72.79
N VAL A 337 -40.46 -78.40 73.25
CA VAL A 337 -41.05 -77.08 72.92
C VAL A 337 -40.21 -75.93 73.47
N ASP A 338 -39.74 -76.01 74.72
CA ASP A 338 -38.86 -74.98 75.32
C ASP A 338 -37.53 -74.85 74.55
N VAL A 339 -36.94 -75.97 74.10
CA VAL A 339 -35.71 -75.96 73.27
C VAL A 339 -35.97 -75.43 71.86
N MET A 340 -37.16 -75.64 71.30
CA MET A 340 -37.57 -75.09 69.99
C MET A 340 -38.15 -73.65 70.07
N ALA A 341 -38.10 -73.00 71.24
CA ALA A 341 -38.60 -71.64 71.43
C ALA A 341 -37.90 -70.65 70.47
N THR A 342 -38.68 -70.10 69.54
CA THR A 342 -38.20 -69.25 68.46
C THR A 342 -38.44 -67.78 68.78
N SER A 343 -37.38 -66.96 68.69
CA SER A 343 -37.46 -65.51 68.91
C SER A 343 -38.37 -64.82 67.90
N ASP A 344 -39.03 -63.74 68.31
CA ASP A 344 -39.97 -62.97 67.49
C ASP A 344 -39.28 -62.34 66.26
N PHE A 345 -39.67 -62.81 65.08
CA PHE A 345 -39.17 -62.40 63.77
C PHE A 345 -40.12 -61.45 63.01
N SER A 346 -40.98 -60.71 63.73
CA SER A 346 -41.77 -59.61 63.19
C SER A 346 -40.92 -58.62 62.37
N VAL A 347 -41.48 -58.08 61.28
CA VAL A 347 -40.73 -57.30 60.26
C VAL A 347 -39.90 -56.15 60.85
N GLY A 348 -40.42 -55.44 61.85
CA GLY A 348 -39.71 -54.35 62.55
C GLY A 348 -38.56 -54.79 63.48
N LYS A 349 -38.23 -56.09 63.51
CA LYS A 349 -37.09 -56.70 64.22
C LYS A 349 -36.13 -57.42 63.26
N LEU A 350 -36.28 -57.21 61.95
CA LEU A 350 -35.32 -57.66 60.94
C LEU A 350 -34.26 -56.59 60.73
N ASP A 351 -33.00 -57.01 60.60
CA ASP A 351 -31.84 -56.15 60.33
C ASP A 351 -31.85 -55.69 58.85
N LEU A 352 -32.89 -54.95 58.48
CA LEU A 352 -33.08 -54.39 57.14
C LEU A 352 -32.08 -53.24 56.90
N PRO A 353 -31.45 -53.16 55.71
CA PRO A 353 -30.59 -52.03 55.39
C PRO A 353 -31.43 -50.75 55.37
N GLN A 354 -30.96 -49.70 56.06
CA GLN A 354 -31.59 -48.39 55.97
C GLN A 354 -31.44 -47.85 54.55
N ILE A 355 -32.54 -47.83 53.80
CA ILE A 355 -32.63 -47.11 52.53
C ILE A 355 -32.59 -45.62 52.87
N LEU A 356 -31.47 -44.96 52.58
CA LEU A 356 -31.37 -43.52 52.73
C LEU A 356 -32.16 -42.86 51.59
N GLU A 357 -33.32 -42.27 51.91
CA GLU A 357 -34.20 -41.60 50.93
C GLU A 357 -33.59 -40.30 50.35
N ASP A 358 -32.45 -39.82 50.85
CA ASP A 358 -31.71 -38.66 50.31
C ASP A 358 -31.07 -38.89 48.92
N LEU A 359 -31.54 -39.87 48.13
CA LEU A 359 -31.16 -40.02 46.72
C LEU A 359 -32.20 -39.28 45.86
N PRO A 360 -31.86 -38.14 45.23
CA PRO A 360 -32.85 -37.29 44.56
C PRO A 360 -33.51 -38.00 43.37
N GLU A 361 -34.84 -37.89 43.24
CA GLU A 361 -35.65 -38.44 42.13
C GLU A 361 -35.03 -38.26 40.73
N ASP A 362 -34.42 -37.09 40.49
CA ASP A 362 -33.68 -36.73 39.26
C ASP A 362 -32.67 -37.79 38.78
N PHE A 363 -32.16 -38.65 39.69
CA PHE A 363 -31.14 -39.67 39.40
C PHE A 363 -31.62 -40.76 38.42
N PHE A 364 -32.93 -40.90 38.19
CA PHE A 364 -33.49 -41.90 37.28
C PHE A 364 -34.12 -41.33 36.00
N GLU A 365 -34.58 -40.07 35.99
CA GLU A 365 -35.31 -39.53 34.83
C GLU A 365 -34.40 -39.08 33.68
N LYS A 366 -33.15 -38.66 33.96
CA LYS A 366 -32.34 -37.92 32.98
C LYS A 366 -31.39 -38.77 32.15
N VAL A 367 -31.96 -39.69 31.36
CA VAL A 367 -31.31 -40.17 30.13
C VAL A 367 -31.34 -39.03 29.11
N PRO A 368 -30.19 -38.47 28.66
CA PRO A 368 -30.20 -37.46 27.61
C PRO A 368 -30.55 -38.13 26.28
N SER A 369 -31.77 -37.90 25.78
CA SER A 369 -32.08 -38.22 24.38
C SER A 369 -31.14 -37.40 23.49
N ALA A 370 -30.30 -38.07 22.69
CA ALA A 370 -29.32 -37.43 21.80
C ALA A 370 -29.96 -36.81 20.53
N ALA A 371 -31.16 -36.26 20.68
CA ALA A 371 -32.01 -35.75 19.61
C ALA A 371 -32.93 -34.63 20.15
N ASP A 372 -32.35 -33.49 20.50
CA ASP A 372 -32.86 -32.15 20.15
C ASP A 372 -31.92 -31.05 20.67
N ASP A 373 -30.79 -30.85 19.97
CA ASP A 373 -29.96 -29.63 20.10
C ASP A 373 -29.47 -29.16 18.71
N VAL A 374 -30.38 -29.20 17.73
CA VAL A 374 -30.16 -28.68 16.36
C VAL A 374 -30.86 -27.32 16.24
N ALA A 375 -30.39 -26.34 17.00
CA ALA A 375 -30.93 -24.98 16.97
C ALA A 375 -29.86 -23.88 17.10
N LYS A 376 -29.66 -23.14 16.00
CA LYS A 376 -29.22 -21.73 15.99
C LYS A 376 -27.80 -21.44 16.53
N CYS A 377 -26.79 -21.99 15.83
CA CYS A 377 -25.72 -21.11 15.38
C CYS A 377 -26.27 -20.19 14.27
N SER A 378 -26.99 -19.13 14.66
CA SER A 378 -27.32 -18.04 13.73
C SER A 378 -26.04 -17.33 13.35
N GLY A 379 -25.62 -17.45 12.09
CA GLY A 379 -24.37 -16.85 11.63
C GLY A 379 -24.41 -15.33 11.75
N ASP A 380 -23.39 -14.76 12.39
CA ASP A 380 -23.18 -13.31 12.46
C ASP A 380 -23.05 -12.75 11.05
N ARG A 381 -24.12 -12.07 10.63
CA ARG A 381 -24.19 -11.35 9.38
C ARG A 381 -23.39 -10.07 9.57
N PHE A 382 -22.18 -10.02 9.01
CA PHE A 382 -21.43 -8.76 8.93
C PHE A 382 -22.29 -7.77 8.14
N GLU A 383 -22.77 -6.73 8.82
CA GLU A 383 -23.38 -5.57 8.18
C GLU A 383 -22.26 -4.84 7.42
N ASP A 384 -22.41 -4.69 6.10
CA ASP A 384 -21.50 -3.90 5.29
C ASP A 384 -21.60 -2.43 5.72
N GLY A 385 -20.52 -1.91 6.32
CA GLY A 385 -20.46 -0.53 6.80
C GLY A 385 -20.53 0.46 5.64
N GLU A 386 -21.72 0.99 5.37
CA GLU A 386 -21.97 2.01 4.36
C GLU A 386 -21.33 3.34 4.79
N PHE A 387 -20.05 3.51 4.44
CA PHE A 387 -19.33 4.77 4.64
C PHE A 387 -19.93 5.86 3.74
N SER A 388 -20.77 6.69 4.35
CA SER A 388 -21.28 7.92 3.74
C SER A 388 -20.10 8.84 3.43
N ASN A 389 -19.92 9.15 2.14
CA ASN A 389 -18.97 10.19 1.71
C ASN A 389 -19.69 11.53 1.76
N GLU A 390 -19.34 12.41 2.71
CA GLU A 390 -19.83 13.77 2.75
C GLU A 390 -18.68 14.72 3.10
N GLU A 391 -18.48 15.70 2.20
CA GLU A 391 -17.45 16.78 2.15
C GLU A 391 -15.96 16.38 2.00
#